data_AF-A0A410PSK3-F1
#
_entry.id   AF-A0A410PSK3-F1
#
_cell.length_a   1.000
_cell.length_b   1.000
_cell.length_c   1.000
_cell.angle_alpha   90.00
_cell.angle_beta   90.00
_cell.angle_gamma   90.00
#
_symmetry.space_group_name_H-M   'P 1'
#
loop_
_entity.id
_entity.type
_entity.pdbx_description
1 polymer ?
#
loop_
_entity_poly.entity_id
_entity_poly.type
_entity_poly.pdbx_seq_one_letter_code
_entity_poly.pdbx_strand_id
1 'polypeptide(L)'
;MNKEVPFRGAMEIPMGRGDTKANSEIAIKELWFDRINAKQIEVNANLFISSSVYGQDKYEVIQNVCFVEAKDEAGRKPGMVVYITKNGDTLWNIAKKYRTTMEMITEINELAADQTLQPGLKLLIVK
;
A
#
# COMPACT_ATOMS: atom_id res chain seq x y z
N MET A 1 54.90 -12.66 -0.99
CA MET A 1 55.16 -11.20 -1.01
C MET A 1 54.07 -10.60 -1.89
N ASN A 2 53.11 -9.90 -1.30
CA ASN A 2 52.04 -9.26 -2.06
C ASN A 2 52.60 -7.96 -2.64
N LYS A 3 52.55 -7.81 -3.96
CA LYS A 3 52.89 -6.57 -4.66
C LYS A 3 51.61 -6.03 -5.28
N GLU A 4 51.28 -4.79 -4.94
CA GLU A 4 50.16 -4.07 -5.53
C GLU A 4 50.67 -3.26 -6.73
N VAL A 5 49.92 -3.27 -7.83
CA VAL A 5 50.17 -2.43 -8.99
C VAL A 5 49.13 -1.32 -8.98
N PRO A 6 49.48 -0.09 -8.58
CA PRO A 6 48.52 1.01 -8.54
C PRO A 6 48.14 1.40 -9.96
N PHE A 7 46.83 1.58 -10.20
CA PHE A 7 46.31 2.13 -11.45
C PHE A 7 45.22 3.15 -11.16
N ARG A 8 45.01 4.07 -12.10
CA ARG A 8 43.94 5.08 -12.04
C ARG A 8 43.32 5.23 -13.41
N GLY A 9 42.00 5.08 -13.49
CA GLY A 9 41.19 5.42 -14.65
C GLY A 9 40.29 6.61 -14.32
N ALA A 10 39.96 7.40 -15.34
CA ALA A 10 38.94 8.43 -15.25
C ALA A 10 37.94 8.21 -16.40
N MET A 11 36.66 8.45 -16.12
CA MET A 11 35.60 8.43 -17.11
C MET A 11 34.86 9.76 -17.02
N GLU A 12 34.78 10.47 -18.14
CA GLU A 12 33.95 11.67 -18.23
C GLU A 12 32.50 11.26 -18.43
N ILE A 13 31.61 11.88 -17.65
CA ILE A 13 30.17 11.67 -17.74
C ILE A 13 29.55 12.98 -18.21
N PRO A 14 29.19 13.09 -19.50
CA PRO A 14 28.51 14.27 -20.02
C PRO A 14 27.21 14.52 -19.25
N MET A 15 26.84 15.78 -19.05
CA MET A 15 25.57 16.20 -18.42
C MET A 15 25.43 15.91 -16.91
N GLY A 16 26.50 15.51 -16.22
CA GLY A 16 26.49 15.40 -14.77
C GLY A 16 26.21 16.74 -14.08
N ARG A 17 25.20 16.78 -13.21
CA ARG A 17 24.93 17.86 -12.25
C ARG A 17 25.56 17.55 -10.89
N GLY A 18 25.74 18.55 -10.02
CA GLY A 18 26.42 18.38 -8.73
C GLY A 18 25.77 17.38 -7.75
N ASP A 19 24.51 17.01 -7.97
CA ASP A 19 23.72 16.05 -7.20
C ASP A 19 23.62 14.65 -7.83
N THR A 20 24.22 14.48 -9.01
CA THR A 20 24.19 13.23 -9.76
C THR A 20 24.84 12.10 -8.98
N LYS A 21 24.19 10.93 -8.96
CA LYS A 21 24.73 9.72 -8.37
C LYS A 21 25.30 8.82 -9.46
N ALA A 22 26.36 8.10 -9.11
CA ALA A 22 26.99 7.11 -9.97
C ALA A 22 27.06 5.78 -9.24
N ASN A 23 26.64 4.71 -9.91
CA ASN A 23 26.85 3.35 -9.47
C ASN A 23 27.77 2.66 -10.47
N SER A 24 28.90 2.14 -10.00
CA SER A 24 29.94 1.58 -10.87
C SER A 24 30.14 0.10 -10.61
N GLU A 25 30.18 -0.66 -11.69
CA GLU A 25 30.53 -2.07 -11.71
C GLU A 25 31.88 -2.23 -12.40
N ILE A 26 32.76 -2.99 -11.76
CA ILE A 26 34.11 -3.28 -12.26
C ILE A 26 34.26 -4.81 -12.32
N ALA A 27 34.69 -5.31 -13.47
CA ALA A 27 34.97 -6.72 -13.67
C ALA A 27 36.30 -6.91 -14.41
N ILE A 28 36.99 -8.01 -14.11
CA ILE A 28 38.13 -8.47 -14.91
C ILE A 28 37.55 -9.34 -16.03
N LYS A 29 37.65 -8.87 -17.28
CA LYS A 29 37.24 -9.64 -18.46
C LYS A 29 38.27 -10.70 -18.82
N GLU A 30 39.54 -10.35 -18.70
CA GLU A 30 40.64 -11.23 -19.04
C GLU A 30 41.84 -10.92 -18.13
N LEU A 31 42.54 -11.96 -17.70
CA LEU A 31 43.78 -11.84 -16.94
C LEU A 31 44.70 -12.98 -17.37
N TRP A 32 45.86 -12.64 -17.90
CA TRP A 32 46.92 -13.61 -18.18
C TRP A 32 48.26 -13.06 -17.72
N PHE A 33 49.20 -13.98 -17.53
CA PHE A 33 50.58 -13.64 -17.26
C PHE A 33 51.49 -14.60 -18.01
N ASP A 34 52.68 -14.13 -18.36
CA ASP A 34 53.71 -14.96 -18.97
C ASP A 34 55.08 -14.61 -18.39
N ARG A 35 55.99 -15.58 -18.35
CA ARG A 35 57.35 -15.38 -17.85
C ARG A 35 58.25 -14.98 -19.00
N ILE A 36 58.72 -13.74 -18.97
CA ILE A 36 59.70 -13.22 -19.93
C ILE A 36 61.09 -13.86 -19.67
N ASN A 37 61.54 -13.91 -18.41
CA ASN A 37 62.82 -14.52 -18.03
C ASN A 37 62.88 -14.86 -16.51
N ALA A 38 64.06 -15.18 -16.00
CA ALA A 38 64.25 -15.52 -14.59
C ALA A 38 63.93 -14.40 -13.58
N LYS A 39 63.86 -13.14 -14.04
CA LYS A 39 63.65 -11.96 -13.20
C LYS A 39 62.39 -11.17 -13.54
N GLN A 40 61.68 -11.51 -14.61
CA GLN A 40 60.58 -10.71 -15.17
C GLN A 40 59.39 -11.58 -15.57
N ILE A 41 58.19 -11.08 -15.26
CA ILE A 41 56.91 -11.59 -15.71
C ILE A 41 56.14 -10.45 -16.39
N GLU A 42 55.39 -10.77 -17.43
CA GLU A 42 54.36 -9.91 -18.00
C GLU A 42 53.02 -10.27 -17.37
N VAL A 43 52.20 -9.25 -17.09
CA VAL A 43 50.84 -9.43 -16.60
C VAL A 43 49.94 -8.53 -17.43
N ASN A 44 48.92 -9.11 -18.04
CA ASN A 44 47.93 -8.38 -18.83
C ASN A 44 46.56 -8.57 -18.20
N ALA A 45 45.86 -7.48 -17.94
CA ALA A 45 44.51 -7.49 -17.39
C ALA A 45 43.60 -6.59 -18.23
N ASN A 46 42.53 -7.15 -18.78
CA ASN A 46 41.45 -6.41 -19.41
C ASN A 46 40.36 -6.15 -18.38
N LEU A 47 40.12 -4.87 -18.06
CA LEU A 47 39.10 -4.46 -17.14
C LEU A 47 37.87 -3.96 -17.91
N PHE A 48 36.69 -4.37 -17.45
CA PHE A 48 35.42 -3.77 -17.83
C PHE A 48 34.94 -2.89 -16.70
N ILE A 49 34.66 -1.64 -17.04
CA ILE A 49 34.16 -0.64 -16.12
C ILE A 49 32.90 -0.07 -16.75
N SER A 50 31.78 -0.21 -16.05
CA SER A 50 30.52 0.40 -16.44
C SER A 50 29.99 1.21 -15.27
N SER A 51 29.64 2.48 -15.51
CA SER A 51 28.98 3.32 -14.51
C SER A 51 27.60 3.73 -15.01
N SER A 52 26.59 3.47 -14.19
CA SER A 52 25.25 3.98 -14.38
C SER A 52 25.10 5.29 -13.61
N VAL A 53 24.63 6.32 -14.29
CA VAL A 53 24.57 7.69 -13.76
C VAL A 53 23.12 8.16 -13.79
N TYR A 54 22.64 8.68 -12.65
CA TYR A 54 21.24 9.10 -12.53
C TYR A 54 21.09 10.38 -11.69
N GLY A 55 20.15 11.22 -12.11
CA GLY A 55 19.65 12.33 -11.30
C GLY A 55 18.75 11.81 -10.18
N GLN A 56 18.67 12.57 -9.08
CA GLN A 56 17.83 12.22 -7.94
C GLN A 56 16.88 13.37 -7.63
N ASP A 57 15.67 13.31 -8.19
CA ASP A 57 14.61 14.26 -7.88
C ASP A 57 13.81 13.81 -6.65
N LYS A 58 13.45 14.76 -5.78
CA LYS A 58 12.57 14.51 -4.64
C LYS A 58 11.14 14.89 -5.04
N TYR A 59 10.22 13.94 -4.88
CA TYR A 59 8.80 14.18 -5.09
C TYR A 59 8.06 14.03 -3.76
N GLU A 60 7.18 14.98 -3.48
CA GLU A 60 6.19 14.83 -2.41
C GLU A 60 5.13 13.85 -2.91
N VAL A 61 5.10 12.66 -2.31
CA VAL A 61 4.11 11.64 -2.62
C VAL A 61 3.06 11.60 -1.51
N ILE A 62 1.79 11.49 -1.89
CA ILE A 62 0.73 11.23 -0.92
C ILE A 62 0.94 9.82 -0.38
N GLN A 63 1.43 9.73 0.85
CA GLN A 63 1.50 8.48 1.58
C GLN A 63 0.26 8.36 2.47
N ASN A 64 -0.22 7.14 2.67
CA ASN A 64 -1.34 6.83 3.56
C ASN A 64 -2.66 7.52 3.16
N VAL A 65 -3.08 7.34 1.90
CA VAL A 65 -4.44 7.70 1.48
C VAL A 65 -5.43 6.92 2.34
N CYS A 66 -6.17 7.62 3.19
CA CYS A 66 -7.23 7.04 4.00
C CYS A 66 -8.54 7.69 3.59
N PHE A 67 -9.54 6.86 3.28
CA PHE A 67 -10.91 7.31 3.18
C PHE A 67 -11.40 7.55 4.60
N VAL A 68 -11.41 8.81 5.01
CA VAL A 68 -12.10 9.21 6.23
C VAL A 68 -13.58 9.20 5.88
N GLU A 69 -14.31 8.19 6.35
CA GLU A 69 -15.76 8.31 6.44
C GLU A 69 -16.03 9.61 7.19
N ALA A 70 -16.72 10.55 6.54
CA ALA A 70 -17.09 11.80 7.17
C ALA A 70 -17.69 11.45 8.53
N LYS A 71 -17.10 11.98 9.62
CA LYS A 71 -17.68 11.88 10.96
C LYS A 71 -19.17 12.14 10.78
N ASP A 72 -20.00 11.14 11.08
CA ASP A 72 -21.45 11.30 11.14
C ASP A 72 -21.73 12.67 11.75
N GLU A 73 -22.31 13.56 10.96
CA GLU A 73 -22.78 14.85 11.44
C GLU A 73 -23.66 14.53 12.64
N ALA A 74 -23.15 14.85 13.83
CA ALA A 74 -23.82 14.58 15.09
C ALA A 74 -25.19 15.27 15.08
N GLY A 75 -26.22 14.53 14.69
CA GLY A 75 -27.59 15.03 14.65
C GLY A 75 -28.53 14.33 13.69
N ARG A 76 -28.07 13.87 12.51
CA ARG A 76 -28.99 13.23 11.56
C ARG A 76 -29.07 11.74 11.84
N LYS A 77 -29.89 11.36 12.83
CA LYS A 77 -30.32 9.96 12.97
C LYS A 77 -30.86 9.52 11.61
N PRO A 78 -30.39 8.39 11.06
CA PRO A 78 -30.87 7.94 9.76
C PRO A 78 -32.40 7.80 9.84
N GLY A 79 -33.09 8.38 8.86
CA GLY A 79 -34.56 8.37 8.78
C GLY A 79 -35.12 6.95 8.63
N MET A 80 -34.27 5.98 8.29
CA MET A 80 -34.60 4.56 8.21
C MET A 80 -33.51 3.70 8.85
N VAL A 81 -33.93 2.62 9.49
CA VAL A 81 -33.07 1.60 10.10
C VAL A 81 -33.58 0.22 9.70
N VAL A 82 -32.69 -0.68 9.25
CA VAL A 82 -33.03 -2.10 9.08
C VAL A 82 -32.69 -2.84 10.38
N TYR A 83 -33.71 -3.43 11.01
CA TYR A 83 -33.60 -4.20 12.24
C TYR A 83 -33.74 -5.69 11.97
N ILE A 84 -32.83 -6.49 12.52
CA ILE A 84 -32.91 -7.95 12.46
C ILE A 84 -33.44 -8.44 13.81
N THR A 85 -34.62 -9.04 13.77
CA THR A 85 -35.31 -9.56 14.96
C THR A 85 -34.53 -10.68 15.64
N LYS A 86 -34.70 -10.78 16.96
CA LYS A 86 -34.05 -11.75 17.84
C LYS A 86 -35.10 -12.57 18.61
N ASN A 87 -34.66 -13.66 19.23
CA ASN A 87 -35.52 -14.44 20.13
C ASN A 87 -36.11 -13.55 21.23
N GLY A 88 -37.44 -13.58 21.36
CA GLY A 88 -38.18 -12.79 22.35
C GLY A 88 -38.51 -11.36 21.92
N ASP A 89 -38.20 -10.96 20.68
CA ASP A 89 -38.64 -9.67 20.15
C ASP A 89 -40.15 -9.66 19.90
N THR A 90 -40.76 -8.50 20.14
CA THR A 90 -42.18 -8.24 19.84
C THR A 90 -42.26 -6.92 19.08
N LEU A 91 -43.28 -6.74 18.24
CA LEU A 91 -43.45 -5.44 17.55
C LEU A 91 -43.49 -4.28 18.55
N TRP A 92 -44.06 -4.50 19.74
CA TRP A 92 -44.16 -3.51 20.80
C TRP A 92 -42.79 -3.07 21.35
N ASN A 93 -41.89 -4.00 21.68
CA ASN A 93 -40.60 -3.63 22.25
C ASN A 93 -39.68 -2.98 21.21
N ILE A 94 -39.80 -3.38 19.94
CA ILE A 94 -39.11 -2.76 18.80
C ILE A 94 -39.64 -1.33 18.59
N ALA A 95 -40.96 -1.15 18.50
CA ALA A 95 -41.60 0.15 18.34
C ALA A 95 -41.17 1.13 19.44
N LYS A 96 -41.21 0.68 20.70
CA LYS A 96 -40.76 1.46 21.86
C LYS A 96 -39.28 1.85 21.78
N LYS A 97 -38.41 0.93 21.38
CA LYS A 97 -36.96 1.17 21.25
C LYS A 97 -36.65 2.21 20.18
N TYR A 98 -37.35 2.16 19.05
CA TYR A 98 -37.10 3.04 17.92
C TYR A 98 -37.97 4.30 17.90
N ARG A 99 -38.88 4.45 18.88
CA ARG A 99 -39.83 5.57 19.00
C ARG A 99 -40.75 5.69 17.78
N THR A 100 -41.26 4.57 17.32
CA THR A 100 -42.28 4.46 16.26
C THR A 100 -43.50 3.68 16.80
N THR A 101 -44.46 3.34 15.95
CA THR A 101 -45.65 2.56 16.32
C THR A 101 -45.62 1.16 15.71
N MET A 102 -46.38 0.23 16.30
CA MET A 102 -46.48 -1.14 15.77
C MET A 102 -47.16 -1.13 14.40
N GLU A 103 -48.16 -0.27 14.23
CA GLU A 103 -48.91 -0.07 13.00
C GLU A 103 -47.97 0.37 11.87
N MET A 104 -47.09 1.34 12.13
CA MET A 104 -46.13 1.85 11.15
C MET A 104 -45.12 0.77 10.74
N ILE A 105 -44.62 -0.02 11.69
CA ILE A 105 -43.74 -1.15 11.38
C ILE A 105 -44.48 -2.21 10.54
N THR A 106 -45.74 -2.50 10.88
CA THR A 106 -46.57 -3.50 10.20
C THR A 106 -46.86 -3.08 8.76
N GLU A 107 -47.25 -1.83 8.55
CA GLU A 107 -47.57 -1.26 7.23
C GLU A 107 -46.35 -1.25 6.31
N ILE A 108 -45.21 -0.72 6.79
CA ILE A 108 -43.98 -0.62 5.98
C ILE A 108 -43.43 -1.99 5.57
N ASN A 109 -43.59 -2.98 6.45
CA ASN A 109 -43.04 -4.32 6.23
C ASN A 109 -44.08 -5.32 5.73
N GLU A 110 -45.29 -4.85 5.37
CA GLU A 110 -46.40 -5.67 4.88
C GLU A 110 -46.68 -6.90 5.78
N LEU A 111 -46.59 -6.70 7.11
CA LEU A 111 -46.81 -7.78 8.07
C LEU A 111 -48.32 -7.99 8.29
N ALA A 112 -48.71 -9.25 8.55
CA ALA A 112 -50.05 -9.54 9.04
C ALA A 112 -50.23 -9.00 10.47
N ALA A 113 -51.45 -8.60 10.84
CA ALA A 113 -51.76 -7.99 12.14
C ALA A 113 -51.45 -8.91 13.34
N ASP A 114 -51.44 -10.22 13.13
CA ASP A 114 -51.15 -11.28 14.10
C ASP A 114 -49.81 -11.98 13.86
N GLN A 115 -48.97 -11.45 12.97
CA GLN A 115 -47.69 -12.06 12.59
C GLN A 115 -46.76 -12.17 13.82
N THR A 116 -46.37 -13.40 14.13
CA THR A 116 -45.31 -13.66 15.12
C THR A 116 -43.94 -13.39 14.51
N LEU A 117 -43.10 -12.63 15.21
CA LEU A 117 -41.74 -12.32 14.76
C LEU A 117 -40.80 -13.52 14.98
N GLN A 118 -40.27 -14.07 13.89
CA GLN A 118 -39.24 -15.10 13.94
C GLN A 118 -37.84 -14.47 13.95
N PRO A 119 -36.89 -14.97 14.77
CA PRO A 119 -35.52 -14.48 14.77
C PRO A 119 -34.90 -14.49 13.37
N GLY A 120 -34.18 -13.43 13.01
CA GLY A 120 -33.57 -13.28 11.70
C GLY A 120 -34.45 -12.54 10.68
N LEU A 121 -35.73 -12.29 10.98
CA LEU A 121 -36.60 -11.47 10.15
C LEU A 121 -36.07 -10.03 10.10
N LYS A 122 -35.94 -9.47 8.90
CA LYS A 122 -35.52 -8.08 8.66
C LYS A 122 -36.74 -7.17 8.63
N LEU A 123 -36.72 -6.12 9.44
CA LEU A 123 -37.75 -5.09 9.50
C LEU A 123 -37.15 -3.74 9.14
N LEU A 124 -37.79 -3.02 8.22
CA LEU A 124 -37.53 -1.63 7.93
C LEU A 124 -38.28 -0.75 8.94
N ILE A 125 -37.54 0.08 9.66
CA ILE A 125 -38.07 0.99 10.68
C ILE A 125 -37.79 2.41 10.24
N VAL A 126 -38.84 3.19 10.00
CA VAL A 126 -38.76 4.63 9.71
C VAL A 126 -38.91 5.42 11.01
N LYS A 127 -38.13 6.49 11.17
CA LYS A 127 -38.14 7.40 12.32
C LYS A 127 -38.84 8.71 12.01
#